data_AF-A0A4D4LS16-F1
#
_entry.id   AF-A0A4D4LS16-F1
#
_cell.length_a   1.000
_cell.length_b   1.000
_cell.length_c   1.000
_cell.angle_alpha   90.00
_cell.angle_beta   90.00
_cell.angle_gamma   90.00
#
_symmetry.space_group_name_H-M   'P 1'
#
loop_
_entity.id
_entity.type
_entity.pdbx_description
1 polymer ?
#
loop_
_entity_poly.entity_id
_entity_poly.type
_entity_poly.pdbx_seq_one_letter_code
_entity_poly.pdbx_strand_id
1 'polypeptide(L)' 'MPTTKLTWQKSSYCPEGNSCVHIAADPSTETLHLTETGDSTGAILTTTPTAFRTLLHTLKKETHRG' A
#
# COMPACT_ATOMS: atom_id res chain seq x y z
N MET A 1 26.33 0.38 -4.37
CA MET A 1 25.30 1.25 -3.74
C MET A 1 24.38 0.36 -2.93
N PRO A 2 24.06 0.68 -1.67
CA PRO A 2 23.15 -0.17 -0.90
C PRO A 2 21.74 -0.04 -1.50
N THR A 3 21.22 -1.11 -2.08
CA THR A 3 19.81 -1.21 -2.45
C THR A 3 19.03 -1.47 -1.17
N THR A 4 18.24 -0.51 -0.72
CA THR A 4 17.32 -0.71 0.40
C THR A 4 16.38 -1.86 0.05
N LYS A 5 16.44 -2.96 0.80
CA LYS A 5 15.54 -4.10 0.60
C LYS A 5 14.17 -3.74 1.17
N LEU A 6 13.19 -3.54 0.29
CA LEU A 6 11.81 -3.31 0.69
C LEU A 6 11.26 -4.53 1.45
N THR A 7 10.70 -4.28 2.63
CA THR A 7 9.98 -5.29 3.41
C THR A 7 8.49 -5.14 3.15
N TRP A 8 7.95 -6.03 2.31
CA TRP A 8 6.54 -6.03 1.94
C TRP A 8 5.67 -6.65 3.01
N GLN A 9 4.57 -5.98 3.33
CA GLN A 9 3.54 -6.46 4.23
C GLN A 9 2.25 -6.68 3.45
N LYS A 10 1.70 -7.89 3.55
CA LYS A 10 0.42 -8.27 2.94
C LYS A 10 -0.74 -7.86 3.84
N SER A 11 -1.84 -7.37 3.26
CA SER A 11 -3.08 -7.09 3.98
C SER A 11 -3.63 -8.35 4.65
N SER A 12 -4.20 -8.18 5.85
CA SER A 12 -4.93 -9.25 6.55
C SER A 12 -6.27 -9.56 5.89
N TYR A 13 -6.88 -8.57 5.22
CA TYR A 13 -8.04 -8.75 4.38
C TYR A 13 -7.58 -9.14 2.98
N CYS A 14 -7.45 -10.44 2.76
CA CYS A 14 -7.28 -11.04 1.45
C CYS A 14 -8.11 -12.32 1.35
N PRO A 15 -9.45 -12.19 1.25
CA PRO A 15 -10.30 -13.34 0.93
C PRO A 15 -9.92 -13.87 -0.45
N GLU A 16 -9.94 -15.19 -0.60
CA GLU A 16 -9.47 -15.94 -1.76
C GLU A 16 -9.90 -15.30 -3.10
N GLY A 17 -8.94 -15.04 -4.00
CA GLY A 17 -9.24 -14.44 -5.31
C GLY A 17 -8.36 -13.27 -5.76
N ASN A 18 -7.16 -13.10 -5.20
CA ASN A 18 -6.12 -12.15 -5.62
C ASN A 18 -6.28 -10.68 -5.23
N SER A 19 -7.29 -10.26 -4.47
CA SER A 19 -7.37 -8.88 -3.96
C SER A 19 -6.53 -8.62 -2.71
N CYS A 20 -5.29 -9.15 -2.68
CA CYS A 20 -4.33 -8.88 -1.62
C CYS A 20 -3.60 -7.56 -1.90
N VAL A 21 -3.70 -6.59 -1.00
CA VAL A 21 -2.88 -5.37 -1.05
C VAL A 21 -1.55 -5.61 -0.33
N HIS A 22 -0.46 -5.17 -0.94
CA HIS A 22 0.89 -5.20 -0.37
C HIS A 22 1.42 -3.80 -0.21
N ILE A 23 2.08 -3.53 0.93
CA ILE A 23 2.65 -2.22 1.25
C ILE A 23 4.10 -2.40 1.72
N ALA A 24 4.99 -1.52 1.26
CA ALA A 24 6.35 -1.43 1.78
C ALA A 24 6.72 0.03 2.04
N ALA A 25 7.41 0.28 3.15
CA ALA A 25 8.04 1.57 3.41
C ALA A 25 9.48 1.57 2.88
N ASP A 26 9.87 2.67 2.23
CA ASP A 26 11.24 2.94 1.84
C ASP A 26 11.80 4.11 2.67
N PRO A 27 12.61 3.83 3.71
CA PRO A 27 13.23 4.87 4.52
C PRO A 27 14.26 5.72 3.77
N SER A 28 14.81 5.22 2.65
CA SER A 28 15.85 5.93 1.91
C SER A 28 15.31 7.06 1.04
N THR A 29 14.06 6.93 0.60
CA THR A 29 13.35 7.92 -0.23
C THR A 29 12.19 8.58 0.50
N GLU A 30 11.91 8.18 1.74
CA GLU A 30 10.76 8.64 2.54
C GLU A 30 9.41 8.41 1.84
N THR A 31 9.31 7.29 1.11
CA THR A 31 8.11 6.91 0.35
C THR A 31 7.49 5.61 0.84
N LEU A 32 6.23 5.42 0.46
CA LEU A 32 5.51 4.16 0.57
C LEU A 32 5.24 3.62 -0.82
N HIS A 33 5.35 2.31 -0.97
CA HIS A 33 5.03 1.57 -2.18
C HIS A 33 3.82 0.69 -1.93
N LEU A 34 2.90 0.66 -2.90
CA LEU A 34 1.69 -0.16 -2.86
C LEU A 34 1.55 -0.97 -4.15
N THR A 35 1.12 -2.21 -4.02
CA THR A 35 0.77 -3.07 -5.16
C THR A 35 -0.33 -4.04 -4.76
N GLU A 36 -1.01 -4.63 -5.74
CA GLU A 36 -2.09 -5.58 -5.54
C GLU A 36 -1.80 -6.88 -6.28
N THR A 37 -2.05 -8.03 -5.66
CA THR A 37 -1.82 -9.34 -6.29
C THR A 37 -2.71 -9.59 -7.52
N GLY A 38 -3.86 -8.93 -7.62
CA GLY A 38 -4.80 -9.04 -8.73
C GLY A 38 -4.43 -8.17 -9.92
N ASP A 39 -3.49 -7.24 -9.77
CA ASP A 39 -3.07 -6.37 -10.85
C ASP A 39 -2.09 -7.10 -11.78
N SER A 40 -2.63 -7.57 -12.91
CA SER A 40 -1.84 -8.23 -13.97
C SER A 40 -0.76 -7.35 -14.61
N THR A 41 -0.84 -6.02 -14.43
CA THR A 41 0.19 -5.09 -14.92
C THR A 41 1.40 -5.01 -14.00
N GLY A 42 1.25 -5.46 -12.75
CA GLY A 42 2.29 -5.39 -11.72
C GLY A 42 2.62 -3.95 -11.32
N ALA A 43 1.64 -3.05 -11.32
CA ALA A 43 1.87 -1.66 -10.98
C ALA A 43 2.34 -1.52 -9.52
N ILE A 44 3.31 -0.63 -9.32
CA ILE A 44 3.76 -0.18 -8.01
C ILE A 44 3.44 1.30 -7.90
N LEU A 45 2.48 1.63 -7.06
CA LEU A 45 2.14 3.00 -6.74
C LEU A 45 3.10 3.52 -5.67
N THR A 46 3.65 4.70 -5.89
CA THR A 46 4.53 5.38 -4.93
C THR A 46 3.82 6.59 -4.36
N THR A 47 3.84 6.74 -3.04
CA THR A 47 3.22 7.86 -2.33
C THR A 47 4.05 8.27 -1.12
N THR A 48 3.67 9.36 -0.46
CA THR A 48 4.29 9.77 0.81
C THR A 48 3.51 9.22 2.00
N PRO A 49 4.16 9.04 3.17
CA PRO A 49 3.46 8.65 4.40
C PRO A 49 2.29 9.58 4.76
N THR A 50 2.44 10.89 4.54
CA THR A 50 1.39 11.89 4.79
C THR A 50 0.20 11.72 3.87
N ALA A 51 0.42 11.60 2.56
CA ALA A 51 -0.66 11.42 1.59
C ALA A 51 -1.41 10.10 1.84
N PHE A 52 -0.68 9.02 2.15
CA PHE A 52 -1.29 7.74 2.49
C PHE A 52 -2.13 7.80 3.77
N ARG A 53 -1.62 8.47 4.81
CA ARG A 53 -2.38 8.68 6.06
C ARG A 53 -3.68 9.45 5.80
N THR A 54 -3.62 10.52 5.01
CA THR A 54 -4.81 11.30 4.61
C THR A 54 -5.82 10.43 3.87
N LEU A 55 -5.38 9.60 2.92
CA LEU A 55 -6.24 8.65 2.22
C LEU A 55 -6.95 7.72 3.21
N LEU A 56 -6.22 7.11 4.15
CA LEU A 56 -6.80 6.21 5.15
C LEU A 56 -7.83 6.91 6.04
N HIS A 57 -7.59 8.16 6.45
CA HIS A 57 -8.55 8.94 7.23
C HIS A 57 -9.83 9.22 6.44
N THR A 58 -9.70 9.59 5.17
CA THR A 58 -10.85 9.84 4.28
C THR A 58 -11.67 8.57 4.09
N LEU A 59 -11.04 7.45 3.73
CA LEU A 59 -11.72 6.17 3.52
C LEU A 59 -12.46 5.71 4.78
N LYS A 60 -11.82 5.79 5.95
CA LYS A 60 -12.47 5.45 7.22
C LYS A 60 -13.71 6.32 7.48
N LYS A 61 -13.63 7.63 7.23
CA LYS A 61 -14.76 8.54 7.44
C LYS A 61 -15.94 8.20 6.54
N GLU A 62 -15.68 7.85 5.28
CA GLU A 62 -16.72 7.42 4.34
C GLU A 62 -17.37 6.10 4.78
N THR A 63 -16.60 5.13 5.29
CA THR A 63 -17.15 3.86 5.80
C THR A 63 -18.11 4.06 6.99
N HIS A 64 -17.95 5.12 7.79
CA HIS A 64 -18.87 5.43 8.90
C HIS A 64 -20.12 6.20 8.47
N ARG A 65 -20.18 6.66 7.21
CA ARG A 65 -21.31 7.42 6.66
C ARG A 65 -22.29 6.53 5.87
N GLY A 66 -21.94 5.26 5.67
CA GLY A 66 -22.78 4.24 5.05
C GLY A 66 -23.74 3.56 6.03
#